data_AF-A0AAN6RLV6-F1
#
_entry.id   AF-A0AAN6RLV6-F1
#
_cell.length_a   1.000
_cell.length_b   1.000
_cell.length_c   1.000
_cell.angle_alpha   90.00
_cell.angle_beta   90.00
_cell.angle_gamma   90.00
#
_symmetry.space_group_name_H-M   'P 1'
#
loop_
_entity.id
_entity.type
_entity.pdbx_description
1 polymer ?
#
loop_
_entity_poly.entity_id
_entity_poly.type
_entity_poly.pdbx_seq_one_letter_code
_entity_poly.pdbx_strand_id
1 'polypeptide(L)'
;MLFLLPLLSLLTPSLAQSFSGPGTIAVWNSSDWRVATPNDKVGCLSATGRFIPTSSSSTCGTFTPLPTYPYTLSSTQGNCTFRDKSQEQNTESHYGGGDYAFYCSKETVAEVYDGLYTIDGMSYPFLCNGDINCYYDAKRVPAQGQTSSLWPFRWGSQQIGITPGHVMLQLVWEGAGKVGKRGAMEFKGEARD
;
A
#
# COMPACT_ATOMS: atom_id res chain seq x y z
N MET A 1 26.08 -12.70 49.78
CA MET A 1 25.08 -11.68 49.40
C MET A 1 24.99 -11.68 47.88
N LEU A 2 24.02 -12.38 47.32
CA LEU A 2 23.87 -12.60 45.87
C LEU A 2 22.82 -11.60 45.37
N PHE A 3 23.23 -10.59 44.59
CA PHE A 3 22.30 -9.62 44.00
C PHE A 3 21.66 -10.23 42.76
N LEU A 4 20.39 -10.63 42.85
CA LEU A 4 19.55 -10.88 41.67
C LEU A 4 19.19 -9.54 41.03
N LEU A 5 19.76 -9.27 39.85
CA LEU A 5 19.30 -8.18 38.98
C LEU A 5 18.11 -8.68 38.15
N PRO A 6 16.96 -7.98 38.15
CA PRO A 6 15.84 -8.33 37.30
C PRO A 6 16.19 -8.00 35.85
N LEU A 7 16.12 -9.00 34.98
CA LEU A 7 16.25 -8.85 33.54
C LEU A 7 14.99 -8.14 33.02
N LEU A 8 15.05 -6.81 32.89
CA LEU A 8 13.97 -6.01 32.33
C LEU A 8 13.90 -6.29 30.82
N SER A 9 13.01 -7.20 30.43
CA SER A 9 12.75 -7.47 29.02
C SER A 9 12.03 -6.27 28.41
N LEU A 10 12.76 -5.45 27.65
CA LEU A 10 12.19 -4.39 26.83
C LEU A 10 11.33 -5.05 25.74
N LEU A 11 10.02 -5.10 25.94
CA LEU A 11 9.06 -5.33 24.87
C LEU A 11 9.16 -4.11 23.94
N THR A 12 9.92 -4.23 22.85
CA THR A 12 9.81 -3.26 21.76
C THR A 12 8.40 -3.40 21.21
N PRO A 13 7.58 -2.33 21.19
CA PRO A 13 6.36 -2.36 20.40
C PRO A 13 6.82 -2.52 18.95
N SER A 14 6.71 -3.73 18.40
CA SER A 14 6.78 -3.87 16.95
C SER A 14 5.58 -3.08 16.43
N LEU A 15 5.82 -2.01 15.66
CA LEU A 15 4.82 -1.55 14.71
C LEU A 15 4.57 -2.76 13.79
N ALA A 16 3.57 -3.56 14.15
CA ALA A 16 3.30 -4.80 13.47
C ALA A 16 2.90 -4.42 12.06
N GLN A 17 3.69 -4.88 11.08
CA GLN A 17 3.26 -4.89 9.69
C GLN A 17 2.06 -5.84 9.65
N SER A 18 0.84 -5.32 9.85
CA SER A 18 -0.38 -6.12 10.04
C SER A 18 -0.94 -6.68 8.72
N PHE A 19 -0.07 -6.84 7.72
CA PHE A 19 -0.29 -7.62 6.52
C PHE A 19 0.92 -8.53 6.24
N SER A 20 0.66 -9.76 5.84
CA SER A 20 1.67 -10.80 5.65
C SER A 20 1.30 -11.76 4.52
N GLY A 21 2.28 -12.56 4.11
CA GLY A 21 2.14 -13.55 3.03
C GLY A 21 1.99 -12.91 1.64
N PRO A 22 1.80 -13.72 0.60
CA PRO A 22 1.52 -13.22 -0.74
C PRO A 22 0.10 -12.64 -0.84
N GLY A 23 -0.07 -11.59 -1.65
CA GLY A 23 -1.36 -10.94 -1.88
C GLY A 23 -1.37 -10.03 -3.11
N THR A 24 -2.55 -9.53 -3.46
CA THR A 24 -2.68 -8.48 -4.48
C THR A 24 -2.96 -7.13 -3.81
N ILE A 25 -2.84 -6.04 -4.57
CA ILE A 25 -3.09 -4.69 -4.07
C ILE A 25 -4.21 -4.09 -4.88
N ALA A 26 -5.39 -3.96 -4.26
CA ALA A 26 -6.50 -3.25 -4.85
C ALA A 26 -6.29 -1.74 -4.75
N VAL A 27 -6.82 -1.02 -5.73
CA VAL A 27 -6.81 0.44 -5.80
C VAL A 27 -8.25 0.92 -5.66
N TRP A 28 -8.53 1.66 -4.60
CA TRP A 28 -9.85 2.19 -4.28
C TRP A 28 -9.89 3.70 -4.51
N ASN A 29 -10.97 4.19 -5.11
CA ASN A 29 -11.20 5.62 -5.34
C ASN A 29 -12.02 6.20 -4.19
N SER A 30 -11.34 6.48 -3.08
CA SER A 30 -11.91 7.14 -1.93
C SER A 30 -10.88 8.09 -1.31
N SER A 31 -11.36 9.26 -0.88
CA SER A 31 -10.59 10.25 -0.15
C SER A 31 -10.75 10.16 1.37
N ASP A 32 -11.49 9.17 1.88
CA ASP A 32 -11.70 8.96 3.31
C ASP A 32 -11.78 7.47 3.66
N TRP A 33 -10.76 6.97 4.36
CA TRP A 33 -10.65 5.57 4.78
C TRP A 33 -11.77 5.11 5.73
N ARG A 34 -12.46 6.05 6.41
CA ARG A 34 -13.51 5.73 7.38
C ARG A 34 -14.80 5.27 6.71
N VAL A 35 -15.06 5.77 5.50
CA VAL A 35 -16.26 5.48 4.72
C VAL A 35 -15.99 4.63 3.48
N ALA A 36 -14.70 4.45 3.13
CA ALA A 36 -14.28 3.60 2.03
C ALA A 36 -14.83 2.17 2.14
N THR A 37 -15.23 1.59 1.03
CA THR A 37 -15.82 0.24 0.92
C THR A 37 -15.27 -0.50 -0.30
N PRO A 38 -15.43 -1.84 -0.37
CA PRO A 38 -15.03 -2.61 -1.55
C PRO A 38 -15.69 -2.16 -2.87
N ASN A 39 -16.82 -1.44 -2.83
CA ASN A 39 -17.46 -0.88 -4.02
C ASN A 39 -16.63 0.25 -4.64
N ASP A 40 -15.70 0.84 -3.89
CA ASP A 40 -14.82 1.92 -4.37
C ASP A 40 -13.65 1.36 -5.20
N LYS A 41 -13.54 0.03 -5.35
CA LYS A 41 -12.47 -0.61 -6.12
C LYS A 41 -12.54 -0.25 -7.60
N VAL A 42 -11.56 0.51 -8.06
CA VAL A 42 -11.39 0.96 -9.45
C VAL A 42 -10.29 0.22 -10.20
N GLY A 43 -9.51 -0.62 -9.50
CA GLY A 43 -8.56 -1.54 -10.13
C GLY A 43 -7.59 -2.16 -9.15
N CYS A 44 -6.37 -2.41 -9.61
CA CYS A 44 -5.29 -2.99 -8.82
C CYS A 44 -3.91 -2.57 -9.35
N LEU A 45 -2.85 -2.91 -8.61
CA LEU A 45 -1.49 -2.79 -9.10
C LEU A 45 -1.09 -4.04 -9.88
N SER A 46 -0.48 -3.84 -11.05
CA SER A 46 0.20 -4.88 -11.84
C SER A 46 1.54 -5.29 -11.20
N ALA A 47 2.15 -6.37 -11.66
CA ALA A 47 3.43 -6.85 -11.12
C ALA A 47 4.58 -5.84 -11.24
N THR A 48 4.52 -4.88 -12.17
CA THR A 48 5.50 -3.79 -12.29
C THR A 48 5.18 -2.58 -11.40
N GLY A 49 4.09 -2.61 -10.63
CA GLY A 49 3.65 -1.50 -9.78
C GLY A 49 2.73 -0.49 -10.48
N ARG A 50 2.35 -0.70 -11.75
CA ARG A 50 1.43 0.19 -12.48
C ARG A 50 -0.02 -0.02 -12.06
N PHE A 51 -0.78 1.06 -11.95
CA PHE A 51 -2.22 1.04 -11.72
C PHE A 51 -2.93 0.61 -13.02
N ILE A 52 -3.72 -0.47 -12.93
CA ILE A 52 -4.51 -1.04 -14.02
C ILE A 52 -5.99 -1.12 -13.63
N PRO A 53 -6.93 -1.03 -14.59
CA PRO A 53 -8.37 -1.01 -14.29
C PRO A 53 -8.90 -2.37 -13.84
N THR A 54 -10.06 -2.38 -13.17
CA THR A 54 -10.75 -3.62 -12.73
C THR A 54 -11.05 -4.59 -13.86
N SER A 55 -11.28 -4.10 -15.08
CA SER A 55 -11.47 -4.93 -16.29
C SER A 55 -10.26 -5.82 -16.61
N SER A 56 -9.09 -5.47 -16.08
CA SER A 56 -7.82 -6.20 -16.23
C SER A 56 -7.45 -6.95 -14.95
N SER A 57 -8.41 -7.30 -14.09
CA SER A 57 -8.14 -7.93 -12.78
C SER A 57 -7.35 -9.24 -12.85
N SER A 58 -7.42 -9.99 -13.96
CA SER A 58 -6.57 -11.17 -14.17
C SER A 58 -5.07 -10.86 -14.31
N THR A 59 -4.70 -9.59 -14.47
CA THR A 59 -3.31 -9.12 -14.58
C THR A 59 -2.83 -8.38 -13.34
N CYS A 60 -3.60 -8.41 -12.24
CA CYS A 60 -3.12 -7.90 -10.94
C CYS A 60 -1.83 -8.62 -10.54
N GLY A 61 -0.85 -7.84 -10.08
CA GLY A 61 0.39 -8.36 -9.53
C GLY A 61 0.15 -9.09 -8.22
N THR A 62 0.92 -10.14 -8.01
CA THR A 62 1.10 -10.72 -6.67
C THR A 62 2.35 -10.12 -6.05
N PHE A 63 2.21 -9.68 -4.81
CA PHE A 63 3.24 -9.04 -4.02
C PHE A 63 3.50 -9.85 -2.76
N THR A 64 4.72 -9.74 -2.24
CA THR A 64 5.12 -10.32 -0.95
C THR A 64 5.82 -9.24 -0.13
N PRO A 65 5.36 -8.97 1.11
CA PRO A 65 6.06 -8.08 2.03
C PRO A 65 7.40 -8.71 2.41
N LEU A 66 8.48 -7.93 2.37
CA LEU A 66 9.79 -8.39 2.79
C LEU A 66 9.94 -8.27 4.31
N PRO A 67 10.14 -9.38 5.05
CA PRO A 67 10.26 -9.34 6.51
C PRO A 67 11.62 -8.79 6.99
N THR A 68 12.55 -8.59 6.06
CA THR A 68 13.90 -8.08 6.31
C THR A 68 14.14 -6.83 5.47
N TYR A 69 15.18 -6.07 5.81
CA TYR A 69 15.63 -4.93 5.01
C TYR A 69 15.59 -5.25 3.51
N PRO A 70 14.99 -4.40 2.67
CA PRO A 70 14.56 -3.02 2.95
C PRO A 70 13.12 -2.83 3.47
N TYR A 71 12.44 -3.89 3.90
CA TYR A 71 11.05 -3.82 4.42
C TYR A 71 10.02 -3.28 3.41
N THR A 72 10.28 -3.43 2.11
CA THR A 72 9.34 -3.06 1.04
C THR A 72 8.46 -4.24 0.61
N LEU A 73 7.61 -4.00 -0.38
CA LEU A 73 6.99 -5.05 -1.19
C LEU A 73 7.94 -5.54 -2.28
N SER A 74 7.82 -6.82 -2.62
CA SER A 74 8.41 -7.40 -3.82
C SER A 74 7.34 -8.05 -4.67
N SER A 75 7.55 -8.10 -5.98
CA SER A 75 6.73 -8.85 -6.92
C SER A 75 7.61 -9.81 -7.73
N THR A 76 7.03 -10.51 -8.71
CA THR A 76 7.81 -11.29 -9.68
C THR A 76 8.79 -10.44 -10.49
N GLN A 77 8.58 -9.12 -10.53
CA GLN A 77 9.46 -8.17 -11.22
C GLN A 77 10.61 -7.68 -10.33
N GLY A 78 10.59 -7.92 -9.01
CA GLY A 78 11.63 -7.50 -8.08
C GLY A 78 11.09 -6.60 -6.98
N ASN A 79 11.97 -5.80 -6.38
CA ASN A 79 11.62 -4.94 -5.25
C ASN A 79 10.91 -3.69 -5.73
N CYS A 80 9.90 -3.25 -4.97
CA CYS A 80 9.11 -2.07 -5.29
C CYS A 80 9.62 -0.82 -4.57
N THR A 81 9.58 0.34 -5.25
CA THR A 81 10.04 1.63 -4.71
C THR A 81 9.23 2.81 -5.28
N PHE A 82 9.36 3.97 -4.65
CA PHE A 82 9.02 5.30 -5.20
C PHE A 82 10.27 6.12 -5.59
N ARG A 83 11.46 5.52 -5.65
CA ARG A 83 12.76 6.19 -5.84
C ARG A 83 13.43 5.91 -7.17
N ASP A 84 12.82 5.11 -8.03
CA ASP A 84 13.39 4.79 -9.32
C ASP A 84 13.31 5.99 -10.26
N LYS A 85 14.47 6.63 -10.49
CA LYS A 85 14.59 7.84 -11.30
C LYS A 85 14.27 7.65 -12.77
N SER A 86 14.18 6.40 -13.25
CA SER A 86 13.75 6.09 -14.62
C SER A 86 12.24 6.19 -14.81
N GLN A 87 11.48 6.33 -13.72
CA GLN A 87 10.02 6.35 -13.74
C GLN A 87 9.47 7.77 -13.82
N GLU A 88 8.19 7.89 -14.14
CA GLU A 88 7.50 9.19 -14.28
C GLU A 88 7.48 9.94 -12.94
N GLN A 89 7.81 11.23 -12.96
CA GLN A 89 7.68 12.13 -11.80
C GLN A 89 6.29 12.77 -11.74
N ASN A 90 5.81 13.06 -10.53
CA ASN A 90 4.54 13.77 -10.32
C ASN A 90 4.70 15.30 -10.44
N THR A 91 5.23 15.78 -11.57
CA THR A 91 5.61 17.19 -11.75
C THR A 91 4.47 18.20 -11.63
N GLU A 92 3.22 17.73 -11.67
CA GLU A 92 2.01 18.55 -11.53
C GLU A 92 1.65 18.81 -10.05
N SER A 93 2.15 17.99 -9.12
CA SER A 93 1.95 18.17 -7.69
C SER A 93 2.93 19.19 -7.11
N HIS A 94 2.43 20.17 -6.35
CA HIS A 94 3.28 21.17 -5.72
C HIS A 94 4.26 20.57 -4.70
N TYR A 95 3.79 19.64 -3.87
CA TYR A 95 4.61 18.99 -2.84
C TYR A 95 5.12 17.61 -3.23
N GLY A 96 4.47 16.96 -4.20
CA GLY A 96 4.87 15.66 -4.76
C GLY A 96 5.73 15.76 -6.01
N GLY A 97 6.07 16.96 -6.48
CA GLY A 97 6.81 17.22 -7.72
C GLY A 97 8.08 16.41 -7.92
N GLY A 98 8.76 16.04 -6.83
CA GLY A 98 9.98 15.25 -6.84
C GLY A 98 9.79 13.73 -6.65
N ASP A 99 8.58 13.26 -6.33
CA ASP A 99 8.29 11.84 -6.14
C ASP A 99 8.25 11.11 -7.50
N TYR A 100 8.84 9.92 -7.57
CA TYR A 100 8.75 9.05 -8.75
C TYR A 100 7.62 8.03 -8.59
N ALA A 101 7.10 7.56 -9.71
CA ALA A 101 5.99 6.61 -9.72
C ALA A 101 6.38 5.28 -9.06
N PHE A 102 5.43 4.66 -8.37
CA PHE A 102 5.60 3.33 -7.80
C PHE A 102 5.99 2.32 -8.88
N TYR A 103 7.08 1.60 -8.66
CA TYR A 103 7.61 0.67 -9.64
C TYR A 103 8.35 -0.48 -8.99
N CYS A 104 8.24 -1.67 -9.59
CA CYS A 104 8.93 -2.87 -9.14
C CYS A 104 9.86 -3.40 -10.23
N SER A 105 11.15 -3.54 -9.92
CA SER A 105 12.16 -4.14 -10.79
C SER A 105 13.26 -4.82 -9.97
N LYS A 106 13.98 -5.76 -10.60
CA LYS A 106 15.15 -6.45 -10.01
C LYS A 106 16.34 -5.51 -9.86
N GLU A 107 16.38 -4.47 -10.69
CA GLU A 107 17.47 -3.47 -10.73
C GLU A 107 17.27 -2.37 -9.68
N THR A 108 16.05 -2.25 -9.16
CA THR A 108 15.70 -1.23 -8.20
C THR A 108 16.23 -1.56 -6.81
N VAL A 109 16.92 -0.60 -6.20
CA VAL A 109 17.27 -0.62 -4.78
C VAL A 109 16.19 0.11 -4.00
N ALA A 110 15.33 -0.66 -3.31
CA ALA A 110 14.38 -0.09 -2.36
C ALA A 110 15.09 0.33 -1.07
N GLU A 111 14.63 1.42 -0.45
CA GLU A 111 15.12 1.88 0.84
C GLU A 111 14.07 1.73 1.94
N VAL A 112 14.49 1.86 3.20
CA VAL A 112 13.62 1.70 4.38
C VAL A 112 12.38 2.61 4.35
N TYR A 113 12.47 3.76 3.70
CA TYR A 113 11.38 4.72 3.59
C TYR A 113 10.33 4.36 2.52
N ASP A 114 10.61 3.35 1.69
CA ASP A 114 9.67 2.82 0.69
C ASP A 114 8.74 1.75 1.29
N GLY A 115 8.99 1.37 2.55
CA GLY A 115 8.19 0.38 3.26
C GLY A 115 6.72 0.77 3.34
N LEU A 116 5.85 -0.16 2.96
CA LEU A 116 4.41 -0.05 3.18
C LEU A 116 4.03 -0.79 4.47
N TYR A 117 3.17 -0.17 5.25
CA TYR A 117 2.62 -0.72 6.49
C TYR A 117 1.11 -0.51 6.53
N THR A 118 0.42 -1.18 7.46
CA THR A 118 -1.00 -0.96 7.72
C THR A 118 -1.17 -0.43 9.14
N ILE A 119 -2.20 0.37 9.37
CA ILE A 119 -2.51 0.92 10.70
C ILE A 119 -3.64 0.13 11.35
N ASP A 120 -3.44 -0.28 12.59
CA ASP A 120 -4.47 -0.98 13.36
C ASP A 120 -5.62 -0.02 13.73
N GLY A 121 -6.84 -0.55 13.75
CA GLY A 121 -8.07 0.24 13.94
C GLY A 121 -8.69 0.80 12.65
N MET A 122 -8.02 0.72 11.51
CA MET A 122 -8.64 0.98 10.21
C MET A 122 -9.57 -0.16 9.79
N SER A 123 -10.65 0.17 9.07
CA SER A 123 -11.66 -0.81 8.66
C SER A 123 -11.14 -1.89 7.71
N TYR A 124 -10.10 -1.56 6.94
CA TYR A 124 -9.45 -2.43 5.95
C TYR A 124 -7.94 -2.30 6.07
N PRO A 125 -7.16 -3.25 5.53
CA PRO A 125 -5.71 -3.16 5.50
C PRO A 125 -5.25 -2.14 4.43
N PHE A 126 -5.51 -0.86 4.68
CA PHE A 126 -4.98 0.23 3.85
C PHE A 126 -3.46 0.28 3.98
N LEU A 127 -2.78 0.24 2.84
CA LEU A 127 -1.34 0.39 2.77
C LEU A 127 -1.02 1.87 2.92
N CYS A 128 -0.16 2.18 3.86
CA CYS A 128 0.34 3.51 4.18
C CYS A 128 1.86 3.53 4.00
N ASN A 129 2.42 4.70 3.75
CA ASN A 129 3.85 4.93 3.67
C ASN A 129 4.28 6.18 4.46
N GLY A 130 5.55 6.23 4.85
CA GLY A 130 6.11 7.39 5.56
C GLY A 130 5.37 7.69 6.88
N ASP A 131 5.04 8.96 7.10
CA ASP A 131 4.34 9.43 8.30
C ASP A 131 2.82 9.39 8.12
N ILE A 132 2.24 8.20 8.26
CA ILE A 132 0.78 7.95 8.30
C ILE A 132 0.07 8.32 6.98
N ASN A 133 0.79 8.38 5.86
CA ASN A 133 0.19 8.67 4.58
C ASN A 133 -0.43 7.41 3.94
N CYS A 134 -1.76 7.30 3.97
CA CYS A 134 -2.50 6.18 3.40
C CYS A 134 -3.23 6.54 2.09
N TYR A 135 -2.84 7.66 1.47
CA TYR A 135 -3.43 8.17 0.25
C TYR A 135 -2.37 8.28 -0.84
N TYR A 136 -2.83 8.08 -2.06
CA TYR A 136 -2.00 8.06 -3.25
C TYR A 136 -2.60 8.95 -4.33
N ASP A 137 -1.72 9.46 -5.17
CA ASP A 137 -2.03 10.35 -6.26
C ASP A 137 -1.89 9.57 -7.57
N ALA A 138 -2.86 9.71 -8.48
CA ALA A 138 -2.72 9.33 -9.87
C ALA A 138 -3.40 10.37 -10.76
N LYS A 139 -2.90 10.54 -11.99
CA LYS A 139 -3.50 11.47 -12.96
C LYS A 139 -4.96 11.14 -13.28
N ARG A 140 -5.30 9.85 -13.33
CA ARG A 140 -6.65 9.35 -13.60
C ARG A 140 -6.79 7.88 -13.25
N VAL A 141 -8.03 7.42 -13.15
CA VAL A 141 -8.35 6.00 -13.26
C VAL A 141 -8.13 5.57 -14.72
N PRO A 142 -7.29 4.55 -14.99
CA PRO A 142 -7.03 4.10 -16.35
C PRO A 142 -8.28 3.48 -16.98
N ALA A 143 -8.47 3.69 -18.28
CA ALA A 143 -9.48 2.96 -19.05
C ALA A 143 -8.98 1.55 -19.41
N GLN A 144 -9.87 0.70 -19.96
CA GLN A 144 -9.49 -0.63 -20.43
C GLN A 144 -8.30 -0.57 -21.41
N GLY A 145 -7.31 -1.44 -21.20
CA GLY A 145 -6.08 -1.48 -22.00
C GLY A 145 -5.06 -0.37 -21.69
N GLN A 146 -5.36 0.55 -20.76
CA GLN A 146 -4.44 1.58 -20.31
C GLN A 146 -3.87 1.25 -18.93
N THR A 147 -2.76 1.91 -18.59
CA THR A 147 -2.16 1.90 -17.26
C THR A 147 -1.93 3.32 -16.79
N SER A 148 -1.90 3.54 -15.48
CA SER A 148 -1.50 4.82 -14.88
C SER A 148 -0.32 4.62 -13.92
N SER A 149 0.47 5.68 -13.77
CA SER A 149 1.40 5.86 -12.66
C SER A 149 0.64 6.16 -11.37
N LEU A 150 1.31 5.89 -10.25
CA LEU A 150 0.81 6.16 -8.91
C LEU A 150 1.95 6.70 -8.05
N TRP A 151 1.68 7.74 -7.27
CA TRP A 151 2.63 8.42 -6.40
C TRP A 151 2.08 8.52 -4.99
N PRO A 152 2.92 8.74 -3.96
CA PRO A 152 2.43 9.12 -2.65
C PRO A 152 1.66 10.45 -2.76
N PHE A 153 0.51 10.57 -2.10
CA PHE A 153 -0.14 11.86 -1.99
C PHE A 153 0.66 12.78 -1.05
N ARG A 154 0.94 14.01 -1.49
CA ARG A 154 1.60 15.05 -0.68
C ARG A 154 0.71 16.27 -0.61
N TRP A 155 0.64 16.90 0.56
CA TRP A 155 -0.16 18.10 0.80
C TRP A 155 0.61 19.12 1.64
N GLY A 156 0.14 20.36 1.61
CA GLY A 156 0.69 21.46 2.41
C GLY A 156 -0.07 22.76 2.16
N SER A 157 0.45 23.88 2.66
CA SER A 157 -0.24 25.17 2.64
C SER A 157 -0.62 25.67 1.23
N GLN A 158 0.15 25.30 0.20
CA GLN A 158 -0.11 25.69 -1.20
C GLN A 158 -0.98 24.69 -1.97
N GLN A 159 -1.21 23.50 -1.40
CA GLN A 159 -1.99 22.43 -2.01
C GLN A 159 -2.57 21.57 -0.89
N ILE A 160 -3.74 21.98 -0.39
CA ILE A 160 -4.42 21.34 0.76
C ILE A 160 -5.20 20.08 0.38
N GLY A 161 -5.41 19.84 -0.91
CA GLY A 161 -6.13 18.70 -1.45
C GLY A 161 -5.33 17.96 -2.52
N ILE A 162 -6.00 17.07 -3.24
CA ILE A 162 -5.40 16.37 -4.39
C ILE A 162 -4.90 17.38 -5.44
N THR A 163 -3.83 16.99 -6.15
CA THR A 163 -3.31 17.75 -7.29
C THR A 163 -4.46 18.07 -8.26
N PRO A 164 -4.62 19.33 -8.72
CA PRO A 164 -5.71 19.67 -9.64
C PRO A 164 -5.74 18.78 -10.87
N GLY A 165 -6.89 18.14 -11.13
CA GLY A 165 -7.07 17.21 -12.26
C GLY A 165 -6.68 15.76 -11.98
N HIS A 166 -6.09 15.46 -10.81
CA HIS A 166 -5.73 14.11 -10.40
C HIS A 166 -6.84 13.47 -9.56
N VAL A 167 -6.69 12.17 -9.28
CA VAL A 167 -7.56 11.38 -8.41
C VAL A 167 -6.81 10.95 -7.16
N MET A 168 -7.49 11.04 -6.01
CA MET A 168 -6.99 10.52 -4.75
C MET A 168 -7.41 9.06 -4.59
N LEU A 169 -6.45 8.21 -4.28
CA LEU A 169 -6.62 6.77 -4.23
C LEU A 169 -6.15 6.20 -2.89
N GLN A 170 -6.64 5.01 -2.57
CA GLN A 170 -6.19 4.21 -1.45
C GLN A 170 -5.73 2.85 -1.96
N LEU A 171 -4.62 2.35 -1.42
CA LEU A 171 -4.15 0.99 -1.70
C LEU A 171 -4.64 0.06 -0.59
N VAL A 172 -5.23 -1.07 -0.96
CA VAL A 172 -5.77 -2.05 -0.02
C VAL A 172 -5.12 -3.40 -0.26
N TRP A 173 -4.54 -3.98 0.79
CA TRP A 173 -3.97 -5.32 0.73
C TRP A 173 -5.06 -6.39 0.66
N GLU A 174 -5.07 -7.16 -0.42
CA GLU A 174 -5.92 -8.34 -0.58
C GLU A 174 -5.04 -9.60 -0.49
N GLY A 175 -4.76 -10.03 0.74
CA GLY A 175 -3.98 -11.26 0.99
C GLY A 175 -4.68 -12.51 0.44
N ALA A 176 -4.03 -13.68 0.56
CA ALA A 176 -4.59 -14.96 0.12
C ALA A 176 -5.94 -15.36 0.80
N GLY A 177 -6.40 -14.60 1.81
CA GLY A 177 -7.76 -14.65 2.36
C GLY A 177 -8.56 -13.41 1.96
N LYS A 178 -9.85 -13.59 1.62
CA LYS A 178 -10.76 -12.51 1.17
C LYS A 178 -10.61 -11.23 2.02
N VAL A 179 -10.71 -10.06 1.38
CA VAL A 179 -10.78 -8.75 2.04
C VAL A 179 -12.03 -8.68 2.93
N GLY A 180 -11.89 -9.13 4.17
CA GLY A 180 -12.86 -8.87 5.22
C GLY A 180 -12.59 -7.53 5.87
N LYS A 181 -13.63 -6.85 6.35
CA LYS A 181 -13.41 -5.80 7.36
C LYS A 181 -12.59 -6.40 8.51
N ARG A 182 -11.57 -5.68 8.97
CA ARG A 182 -10.81 -6.10 10.16
C ARG A 182 -11.81 -6.21 11.32
N GLY A 183 -11.96 -7.42 11.88
CA GLY A 183 -12.94 -7.73 12.93
C GLY A 183 -14.17 -8.56 12.51
N ALA A 184 -14.39 -8.81 11.22
CA ALA A 184 -15.39 -9.78 10.75
C ALA A 184 -14.78 -11.20 10.70
N MET A 185 -14.50 -11.77 11.87
CA MET A 185 -14.22 -13.20 11.98
C MET A 185 -15.54 -13.94 11.85
N GLU A 186 -15.88 -14.41 10.64
CA GLU A 186 -16.97 -15.35 10.44
C GLU A 186 -16.54 -16.69 11.06
N PHE A 187 -16.92 -16.91 12.32
CA PHE A 187 -16.80 -18.21 12.96
C PHE A 187 -17.71 -19.19 12.21
N LYS A 188 -17.12 -19.99 11.32
CA LYS A 188 -17.72 -21.27 10.94
C LYS A 188 -17.66 -22.18 12.16
N GLY A 189 -18.71 -22.16 12.96
CA GLY A 189 -18.95 -23.15 14.00
C GLY A 189 -19.16 -24.50 13.33
N GLU A 190 -18.14 -25.35 13.36
CA GLU A 190 -18.29 -26.76 13.03
C GLU A 190 -18.97 -27.44 14.21
N ALA A 191 -20.28 -27.64 14.09
CA ALA A 191 -21.04 -28.46 15.03
C ALA A 191 -20.51 -29.90 14.93
N ARG A 192 -19.93 -30.39 16.02
CA ARG A 192 -19.72 -31.82 16.23
C ARG A 192 -20.94 -32.34 16.98
N ASP A 193 -21.64 -33.28 16.34
CA ASP A 193 -22.69 -34.12 16.94
C ASP A 193 -22.14 -35.00 18.08
#